data_AF-A0A970AIL2-F1
#
_entry.id   AF-A0A970AIL2-F1
#
_cell.length_a   1.000
_cell.length_b   1.000
_cell.length_c   1.000
_cell.angle_alpha   90.00
_cell.angle_beta   90.00
_cell.angle_gamma   90.00
#
_symmetry.space_group_name_H-M   'P 1'
#
loop_
_entity.id
_entity.type
_entity.pdbx_description
1 polymer ?
#
loop_
_entity_poly.entity_id
_entity_poly.type
_entity_poly.pdbx_seq_one_letter_code
_entity_poly.pdbx_strand_id
1 'polypeptide(L)' 'MNVMYSVEDFFVRIRQDAGKLKVTVWNSVGDKVVSDYVSAASLDKVWNNISKASSEAVVESIKERMK' A
#
# COMPACT_ATOMS: atom_id res chain seq x y z
N MET A 1 0.69 -14.17 2.10
CA MET A 1 -0.48 -13.24 2.08
C MET A 1 -0.61 -12.57 0.71
N ASN A 2 -1.81 -12.51 0.12
CA ASN A 2 -2.09 -11.79 -1.13
C ASN A 2 -3.53 -11.28 -1.10
N VAL A 3 -3.71 -10.00 -0.79
CA VAL A 3 -5.01 -9.34 -0.61
C VAL A 3 -5.09 -8.18 -1.59
N MET A 4 -6.25 -8.00 -2.20
CA MET A 4 -6.58 -6.85 -3.03
C MET A 4 -7.94 -6.30 -2.59
N TYR A 5 -8.04 -4.98 -2.46
CA TYR A 5 -9.24 -4.31 -1.97
C TYR A 5 -9.25 -2.85 -2.44
N SER A 6 -10.39 -2.18 -2.31
CA SER A 6 -10.53 -0.75 -2.57
C SER A 6 -10.72 0.03 -1.27
N VAL A 7 -10.21 1.26 -1.25
CA VAL A 7 -10.43 2.27 -0.20
C VAL A 7 -10.55 3.61 -0.88
N GLU A 8 -11.66 4.30 -0.64
CA GLU A 8 -12.01 5.52 -1.37
C GLU A 8 -11.92 5.28 -2.89
N ASP A 9 -11.20 6.15 -3.60
CA ASP A 9 -10.97 6.08 -5.04
C ASP A 9 -9.70 5.28 -5.41
N PHE A 10 -9.13 4.52 -4.47
CA PHE A 10 -7.90 3.76 -4.68
C PHE A 10 -8.11 2.26 -4.60
N PHE A 11 -7.30 1.54 -5.39
CA PHE A 11 -7.14 0.10 -5.28
C PHE A 11 -5.81 -0.21 -4.62
N VAL A 12 -5.82 -1.13 -3.67
CA VAL A 12 -4.64 -1.54 -2.90
C VAL A 12 -4.44 -3.02 -3.05
N ARG A 13 -3.18 -3.42 -3.28
CA ARG A 13 -2.75 -4.81 -3.21
C ARG A 13 -1.61 -4.95 -2.21
N ILE A 14 -1.81 -5.85 -1.25
CA ILE A 14 -0.80 -6.26 -0.29
C ILE A 14 -0.44 -7.71 -0.63
N ARG A 15 0.82 -7.96 -0.99
CA ARG A 15 1.27 -9.31 -1.32
C ARG A 15 2.63 -9.63 -0.72
N GLN A 16 2.88 -10.91 -0.52
CA GLN A 16 4.21 -11.42 -0.24
C GLN A 16 4.91 -11.72 -1.57
N ASP A 17 6.10 -11.18 -1.75
CA ASP A 17 6.88 -11.21 -2.98
C ASP A 17 8.33 -11.58 -2.62
N ALA A 18 8.76 -12.78 -2.99
CA ALA A 18 10.06 -13.35 -2.61
C ALA A 18 10.40 -13.20 -1.10
N GLY A 19 9.42 -13.46 -0.23
CA GLY A 19 9.57 -13.36 1.22
C GLY A 19 9.46 -11.94 1.79
N LYS A 20 9.37 -10.90 0.95
CA LYS A 20 9.18 -9.50 1.37
C LYS A 20 7.72 -9.09 1.19
N LEU A 21 7.22 -8.20 2.04
CA LEU A 21 5.90 -7.63 1.84
C LEU A 21 5.97 -6.50 0.82
N LYS A 22 5.06 -6.50 -0.14
CA LYS A 22 4.93 -5.47 -1.17
C LYS A 22 3.54 -4.88 -1.15
N VAL A 23 3.48 -3.56 -1.15
CA VAL A 23 2.24 -2.80 -1.26
C VAL A 23 2.24 -2.11 -2.61
N THR A 24 1.12 -2.19 -3.32
CA THR A 24 0.91 -1.47 -4.57
C THR A 24 -0.43 -0.76 -4.50
N VAL A 25 -0.44 0.51 -4.88
CA VAL A 25 -1.64 1.36 -4.86
C VAL A 25 -1.87 1.89 -6.27
N TRP A 26 -3.11 1.85 -6.70
CA TRP A 26 -3.58 2.43 -7.96
C TRP A 26 -4.68 3.43 -7.68
N ASN A 27 -4.77 4.48 -8.50
CA ASN A 27 -5.88 5.42 -8.48
C ASN A 27 -7.10 4.85 -9.24
N SER A 28 -8.19 5.61 -9.28
CA SER A 28 -9.47 5.23 -9.90
C SER A 28 -9.41 5.03 -11.41
N VAL A 29 -8.42 5.61 -12.10
CA VAL A 29 -8.22 5.43 -13.55
C VAL A 29 -7.29 4.26 -13.88
N GLY A 30 -6.74 3.58 -12.88
CA GLY A 30 -5.88 2.40 -13.04
C GLY A 30 -4.39 2.71 -13.11
N ASP A 31 -3.99 3.96 -12.89
CA ASP A 31 -2.56 4.32 -12.81
C ASP A 31 -1.98 3.88 -11.47
N LYS A 32 -0.79 3.30 -11.54
CA LYS A 32 -0.05 2.87 -10.35
C LYS A 32 0.65 4.07 -9.72
N VAL A 33 0.18 4.47 -8.54
CA VAL A 33 0.73 5.63 -7.82
C VAL A 33 1.82 5.24 -6.82
N VAL A 34 1.79 4.01 -6.29
CA VAL A 34 2.84 3.47 -5.39
C VAL A 34 3.09 1.99 -5.66
N SER A 35 4.35 1.57 -5.55
CA SER A 35 4.76 0.16 -5.62
C SER A 35 6.01 -0.11 -4.79
N ASP A 36 5.85 -0.17 -3.48
CA ASP A 36 6.97 -0.23 -2.53
C ASP A 36 7.00 -1.54 -1.74
N TYR A 37 8.22 -1.93 -1.37
CA TYR A 37 8.43 -3.01 -0.40
C TYR A 37 8.38 -2.44 1.01
N VAL A 38 7.58 -3.06 1.88
CA VAL A 38 7.53 -2.74 3.30
C VAL A 38 8.59 -3.55 4.02
N SER A 39 9.52 -2.86 4.66
CA SER A 39 10.55 -3.45 5.51
C SER A 39 10.71 -2.63 6.79
N ALA A 40 11.21 -3.25 7.86
CA ALA A 40 11.40 -2.56 9.15
C ALA A 40 12.25 -1.28 9.02
N ALA A 41 13.25 -1.28 8.13
CA ALA A 41 14.13 -0.14 7.89
C ALA A 41 13.50 0.98 7.05
N SER A 42 12.34 0.74 6.41
CA SER A 42 11.72 1.67 5.47
C SER A 42 10.26 2.03 5.79
N LEU A 43 9.73 1.58 6.93
CA LEU A 43 8.32 1.74 7.32
C LEU A 43 7.84 3.19 7.17
N ASP A 44 8.52 4.15 7.81
CA ASP A 44 8.10 5.55 7.78
C ASP A 44 8.14 6.14 6.37
N LYS A 45 9.17 5.80 5.59
CA LYS A 45 9.28 6.25 4.19
C LYS A 45 8.14 5.71 3.35
N VAL A 46 7.80 4.42 3.51
CA VAL A 46 6.72 3.78 2.74
C VAL A 46 5.37 4.41 3.09
N TRP A 47 5.08 4.63 4.37
CA TRP A 47 3.83 5.27 4.78
C TRP A 47 3.73 6.72 4.32
N ASN A 48 4.82 7.46 4.37
CA ASN A 48 4.87 8.82 3.84
C ASN A 48 4.67 8.86 2.32
N ASN A 49 5.25 7.91 1.58
CA ASN A 49 5.02 7.81 0.13
C ASN A 49 3.56 7.51 -0.20
N ILE A 50 2.95 6.56 0.52
CA ILE A 50 1.56 6.17 0.31
C ILE A 50 0.62 7.33 0.66
N SER A 51 0.79 7.97 1.82
CA SER A 51 -0.03 9.12 2.21
C SER A 51 0.06 10.26 1.18
N LYS A 52 1.27 10.61 0.72
CA LYS A 52 1.47 11.67 -0.28
C LYS A 52 0.87 11.37 -1.65
N ALA A 53 0.89 10.10 -2.07
CA ALA A 53 0.43 9.69 -3.40
C ALA A 53 -1.05 9.24 -3.43
N SER A 54 -1.67 9.07 -2.26
CA SER A 54 -3.06 8.65 -2.13
C SER A 54 -3.78 9.43 -1.02
N SER A 55 -3.96 8.84 0.17
CA SER A 55 -4.55 9.47 1.35
C SER A 55 -4.10 8.81 2.65
N GLU A 56 -4.34 9.46 3.78
CA GLU A 56 -4.11 8.87 5.10
C GLU A 56 -5.01 7.65 5.37
N ALA A 57 -6.25 7.67 4.88
CA ALA A 57 -7.19 6.55 4.98
C ALA A 57 -6.66 5.29 4.31
N VAL A 58 -5.98 5.43 3.16
CA VAL A 58 -5.30 4.30 2.50
C VAL A 58 -4.21 3.72 3.41
N VAL A 59 -3.39 4.56 4.05
CA VAL A 59 -2.33 4.12 4.98
C VAL A 59 -2.91 3.35 6.17
N GLU A 60 -3.94 3.89 6.81
CA GLU A 60 -4.60 3.26 7.95
C GLU A 60 -5.18 1.90 7.57
N SER A 61 -5.89 1.83 6.43
CA SER A 61 -6.50 0.59 5.94
C SER A 61 -5.48 -0.54 5.68
N ILE A 62 -4.27 -0.18 5.25
CA ILE A 62 -3.17 -1.12 5.01
C ILE A 62 -2.64 -1.63 6.34
N LYS A 63 -2.38 -0.72 7.29
CA LYS A 63 -1.88 -1.08 8.62
C LYS A 63 -2.85 -2.01 9.35
N GLU A 64 -4.15 -1.78 9.26
CA GLU A 64 -5.16 -2.65 9.86
C GLU A 64 -5.14 -4.07 9.28
N ARG A 65 -4.92 -4.23 7.97
CA ARG A 65 -4.85 -5.53 7.30
C ARG A 65 -3.51 -6.25 7.47
N MET A 66 -2.50 -5.56 7.97
CA MET A 66 -1.17 -6.11 8.26
C MET A 66 -1.00 -6.55 9.72
N LYS A 67 -1.96 -6.22 10.59
CA LYS A 67 -2.06 -6.78 11.95
C LYS A 67 -2.43 -8.27 11.88
#